data_AF-A0A9N9A6W0-F1
#
_entry.id   AF-A0A9N9A6W0-F1
#
_cell.length_a   1.000
_cell.length_b   1.000
_cell.length_c   1.000
_cell.angle_alpha   90.00
_cell.angle_beta   90.00
_cell.angle_gamma   90.00
#
_symmetry.space_group_name_H-M   'P 1'
#
loop_
_entity.id
_entity.type
_entity.pdbx_description
1 polymer ?
#
loop_
_entity_poly.entity_id
_entity_poly.type
_entity_poly.pdbx_seq_one_letter_code
_entity_poly.pdbx_strand_id
1 'polypeptide(L)'
;MERSQRKIVQQQTIEAFNKLKYVHPRTNKEIKLNKELIEKEISQAEFYKNGSILVREKVPEMQEEPVIKVVEGDCLIRALELTREGFNPLVLNMASATNAGGGYKNGAGAQEENLFRRTNLYQYHERNKKDWYPIPLLGGVYCPNATVIRSSEQEKYEFLEVPKVISFVAVAAMRRPKIIKDQSGEFTLSPEAKTITRHKIRSILNIGLIHGHDAIVLSAFGCGAYGNPPSTMAQLFYEIISTEYAGGGENLPKTYRHISFAIFDDNNASKTHNPEGNLLPFQKRFANGVEYKQINNVATTIYSTSNALQDNESSAHKNEVYRNKTSNNDQRKQNQYQHYERRGGNSQFHSSNNSRQMTLTSFYPTQDQLCQLTKMGYSEPNVKRAFNMNKGNMEGAVAWLKSNAEPNELDEFGETIYPDHDD
;
A
#
# COMPACT_ATOMS: atom_id res chain seq x y z
N MET A 1 -4.95 -18.62 4.35
CA MET A 1 -5.84 -19.63 3.72
C MET A 1 -5.24 -20.10 2.40
N GLU A 2 -5.48 -21.34 1.96
CA GLU A 2 -4.99 -21.82 0.66
C GLU A 2 -5.62 -21.10 -0.55
N ARG A 3 -4.98 -21.22 -1.72
CA ARG A 3 -5.51 -20.72 -3.00
C ARG A 3 -6.76 -21.50 -3.45
N SER A 4 -6.81 -22.80 -3.14
CA SER A 4 -7.95 -23.70 -3.35
C SER A 4 -9.20 -23.20 -2.61
N GLN A 5 -9.08 -23.06 -1.29
CA GLN A 5 -10.10 -22.59 -0.35
C GLN A 5 -10.60 -21.18 -0.71
N ARG A 6 -9.70 -20.26 -1.07
CA ARG A 6 -10.07 -18.89 -1.51
C ARG A 6 -10.95 -18.87 -2.77
N LYS A 7 -10.81 -19.83 -3.70
CA LYS A 7 -11.74 -19.98 -4.85
C LYS A 7 -13.12 -20.43 -4.40
N ILE A 8 -13.21 -21.37 -3.46
CA ILE A 8 -14.49 -21.88 -2.93
C ILE A 8 -15.25 -20.76 -2.20
N VAL A 9 -14.56 -20.00 -1.35
CA VAL A 9 -15.12 -18.79 -0.70
C VAL A 9 -15.68 -17.83 -1.73
N GLN A 10 -14.92 -17.54 -2.80
CA GLN A 10 -15.35 -16.61 -3.85
C GLN A 10 -16.59 -17.09 -4.60
N GLN A 11 -16.63 -18.38 -4.99
CA GLN A 11 -17.75 -18.95 -5.72
C GLN A 11 -19.04 -18.86 -4.90
N GLN A 12 -18.97 -19.22 -3.61
CA GLN A 12 -20.07 -19.06 -2.66
C GLN A 12 -20.49 -17.60 -2.43
N THR A 13 -19.55 -16.62 -2.46
CA THR A 13 -19.90 -15.19 -2.37
C THR A 13 -20.72 -14.75 -3.58
N ILE A 14 -20.28 -15.12 -4.78
CA ILE A 14 -21.00 -14.83 -6.04
C ILE A 14 -22.37 -15.52 -6.03
N GLU A 15 -22.44 -16.77 -5.58
CA GLU A 15 -23.68 -17.52 -5.44
C GLU A 15 -24.65 -16.85 -4.46
N ALA A 16 -24.17 -16.38 -3.31
CA ALA A 16 -24.98 -15.68 -2.30
C ALA A 16 -25.61 -14.39 -2.83
N PHE A 17 -24.86 -13.59 -3.60
CA PHE A 17 -25.38 -12.38 -4.25
C PHE A 17 -26.30 -12.71 -5.43
N ASN A 18 -26.01 -13.75 -6.22
CA ASN A 18 -26.86 -14.19 -7.33
C ASN A 18 -28.20 -14.77 -6.85
N LYS A 19 -28.20 -15.50 -5.72
CA LYS A 19 -29.42 -16.02 -5.05
C LYS A 19 -30.09 -14.98 -4.13
N LEU A 20 -29.46 -13.82 -3.93
CA LEU A 20 -29.87 -12.77 -2.98
C LEU A 20 -30.09 -13.28 -1.55
N LYS A 21 -29.40 -14.37 -1.16
CA LYS A 21 -29.47 -14.96 0.18
C LYS A 21 -28.33 -15.94 0.46
N TYR A 22 -28.07 -16.18 1.74
CA TYR A 22 -27.17 -17.23 2.23
C TYR A 22 -27.63 -17.75 3.60
N VAL A 23 -27.00 -18.80 4.10
CA VAL A 23 -27.24 -19.36 5.44
C VAL A 23 -26.02 -19.11 6.32
N HIS A 24 -26.24 -18.59 7.53
CA HIS A 24 -25.16 -18.37 8.51
C HIS A 24 -24.70 -19.71 9.11
N PRO A 25 -23.41 -20.10 9.01
CA PRO A 25 -22.97 -21.47 9.24
C PRO A 25 -23.13 -21.95 10.70
N ARG A 26 -23.15 -21.04 11.68
CA ARG A 26 -23.24 -21.38 13.12
C ARG A 26 -24.66 -21.34 13.69
N THR A 27 -25.56 -20.55 13.09
CA THR A 27 -26.95 -20.38 13.60
C THR A 27 -28.01 -20.92 12.65
N ASN A 28 -27.62 -21.44 11.49
CA ASN A 28 -28.49 -21.99 10.43
C ASN A 28 -29.59 -21.03 9.94
N LYS A 29 -29.43 -19.73 10.21
CA LYS A 29 -30.36 -18.66 9.85
C LYS A 29 -30.20 -18.30 8.38
N GLU A 30 -31.32 -18.20 7.63
CA GLU A 30 -31.32 -17.64 6.28
C GLU A 30 -31.26 -16.11 6.36
N ILE A 31 -30.22 -15.52 5.78
CA ILE A 31 -30.07 -14.07 5.59
C ILE A 31 -30.48 -13.76 4.15
N LYS A 32 -31.43 -12.85 3.97
CA LYS A 32 -31.85 -12.32 2.66
C LYS A 32 -31.19 -10.98 2.40
N LEU A 33 -30.85 -10.71 1.14
CA LEU A 33 -30.23 -9.49 0.66
C LEU A 33 -31.24 -8.66 -0.13
N ASN A 34 -31.28 -7.35 0.12
CA ASN A 34 -32.17 -6.45 -0.59
C ASN A 34 -31.62 -6.15 -2.00
N LYS A 35 -32.29 -6.69 -3.03
CA LYS A 35 -31.95 -6.50 -4.45
C LYS A 35 -31.99 -5.04 -4.87
N GLU A 36 -33.09 -4.35 -4.55
CA GLU A 36 -33.36 -2.98 -4.98
C GLU A 36 -32.32 -2.01 -4.39
N LEU A 37 -32.00 -2.19 -3.10
CA LEU A 37 -30.92 -1.43 -2.47
C LEU A 37 -29.56 -1.73 -3.12
N ILE A 38 -29.21 -3.00 -3.33
CA ILE A 38 -27.95 -3.38 -3.99
C ILE A 38 -27.84 -2.76 -5.39
N GLU A 39 -28.90 -2.80 -6.19
CA GLU A 39 -28.90 -2.25 -7.55
C GLU A 39 -28.91 -0.71 -7.55
N LYS A 40 -29.59 -0.07 -6.58
CA LYS A 40 -29.52 1.39 -6.35
C LYS A 40 -28.10 1.84 -6.00
N GLU A 41 -27.42 1.17 -5.06
CA GLU A 41 -26.05 1.55 -4.69
C GLU A 41 -25.06 1.29 -5.84
N ILE A 42 -25.22 0.21 -6.61
CA ILE A 42 -24.45 -0.02 -7.85
C ILE A 42 -24.69 1.09 -8.89
N SER A 43 -25.91 1.62 -9.02
CA SER A 43 -26.21 2.72 -9.97
C SER A 43 -25.62 4.08 -9.58
N GLN A 44 -25.18 4.26 -8.33
CA GLN A 44 -24.50 5.47 -7.84
C GLN A 44 -22.97 5.34 -7.93
N ALA A 45 -22.44 4.32 -8.61
CA ALA A 45 -21.01 4.11 -8.79
C ALA A 45 -20.45 5.00 -9.91
N GLU A 46 -19.33 5.68 -9.63
CA GLU A 46 -18.78 6.72 -10.50
C GLU A 46 -17.34 6.43 -10.93
N PHE A 47 -17.00 6.80 -12.17
CA PHE A 47 -15.68 6.59 -12.76
C PHE A 47 -14.97 7.91 -13.06
N TYR A 48 -13.85 8.12 -12.37
CA TYR A 48 -13.05 9.32 -12.43
C TYR A 48 -11.85 9.09 -13.37
N LYS A 49 -11.76 9.84 -14.47
CA LYS A 49 -10.59 9.81 -15.35
C LYS A 49 -9.35 10.44 -14.71
N ASN A 50 -9.54 11.49 -13.91
CA ASN A 50 -8.49 12.11 -13.10
C ASN A 50 -9.09 12.64 -11.79
N GLY A 51 -8.82 11.95 -10.67
CA GLY A 51 -9.28 12.38 -9.34
C GLY A 51 -8.42 13.49 -8.71
N SER A 52 -7.20 13.71 -9.22
CA SER A 52 -6.22 14.60 -8.59
C SER A 52 -6.52 16.08 -8.80
N ILE A 53 -7.40 16.40 -9.75
CA ILE A 53 -7.86 17.75 -10.10
C ILE A 53 -9.26 18.08 -9.55
N LEU A 54 -9.88 17.17 -8.81
CA LEU A 54 -11.20 17.38 -8.20
C LEU A 54 -11.14 18.49 -7.15
N VAL A 55 -12.00 19.50 -7.31
CA VAL A 55 -12.10 20.62 -6.38
C VAL A 55 -12.93 20.19 -5.18
N ARG A 56 -12.36 20.31 -3.98
CA ARG A 56 -13.07 20.13 -2.72
C ARG A 56 -13.84 21.40 -2.38
N GLU A 57 -15.06 21.22 -1.87
CA GLU A 57 -15.87 22.27 -1.22
C GLU A 57 -15.02 23.04 -0.19
N LYS A 58 -15.19 24.36 -0.09
CA LYS A 58 -14.64 25.14 1.01
C LYS A 58 -15.64 25.15 2.17
N VAL A 59 -15.15 24.82 3.36
CA VAL A 59 -15.91 24.89 4.61
C VAL A 59 -15.56 26.24 5.26
N PRO A 60 -16.53 27.18 5.41
CA PRO A 60 -16.28 28.44 6.13
C PRO A 60 -15.88 28.23 7.59
N GLU A 61 -16.51 27.26 8.25
CA GLU A 61 -16.34 26.95 9.67
C GLU A 61 -14.94 26.38 9.99
N MET A 62 -14.57 26.47 11.27
CA MET A 62 -13.34 25.89 11.80
C MET A 62 -13.34 24.37 11.63
N GLN A 63 -12.45 23.84 10.80
CA GLN A 63 -12.21 22.40 10.70
C GLN A 63 -11.17 21.96 11.74
N GLU A 64 -11.47 20.87 12.46
CA GLU A 64 -10.50 20.18 13.33
C GLU A 64 -9.34 19.57 12.51
N GLU A 65 -8.22 19.27 13.17
CA GLU A 65 -7.13 18.49 12.57
C GLU A 65 -7.53 16.99 12.47
N PRO A 66 -7.24 16.29 11.34
CA PRO A 66 -7.61 14.88 11.20
C PRO A 66 -6.96 13.98 12.25
N VAL A 67 -7.75 13.13 12.91
CA VAL A 67 -7.21 12.05 13.75
C VAL A 67 -6.54 11.00 12.86
N ILE A 68 -5.21 10.96 12.88
CA ILE A 68 -4.42 10.00 12.08
C ILE A 68 -3.98 8.83 12.96
N LYS A 69 -4.26 7.60 12.52
CA LYS A 69 -3.82 6.36 13.19
C LYS A 69 -3.16 5.41 12.18
N VAL A 70 -2.04 4.79 12.56
CA VAL A 70 -1.49 3.62 11.87
C VAL A 70 -1.79 2.41 12.75
N VAL A 71 -2.51 1.43 12.21
CA VAL A 71 -2.95 0.24 12.95
C VAL A 71 -2.54 -1.04 12.23
N GLU A 72 -2.09 -2.02 13.01
CA GLU A 72 -1.96 -3.39 12.53
C GLU A 72 -3.36 -3.98 12.40
N GLY A 73 -3.86 -4.15 11.17
CA GLY A 73 -5.29 -4.44 11.00
C GLY A 73 -5.80 -4.63 9.57
N ASP A 74 -6.96 -5.29 9.48
CA ASP A 74 -7.72 -5.49 8.25
C ASP A 74 -8.49 -4.21 7.92
N CYS A 75 -8.29 -3.66 6.72
CA CYS A 75 -8.89 -2.38 6.32
C CYS A 75 -10.42 -2.35 6.38
N LEU A 76 -11.09 -3.49 6.16
CA LEU A 76 -12.56 -3.57 6.23
C LEU A 76 -13.06 -3.77 7.67
N ILE A 77 -12.30 -4.44 8.55
CA ILE A 77 -12.58 -4.44 9.99
C ILE A 77 -12.41 -3.02 10.57
N ARG A 78 -11.31 -2.31 10.25
CA ARG A 78 -11.10 -0.93 10.75
C ARG A 78 -12.16 0.05 10.24
N ALA A 79 -12.67 -0.15 9.02
CA ALA A 79 -13.81 0.63 8.53
C ALA A 79 -15.09 0.33 9.33
N LEU A 80 -15.40 -0.94 9.59
CA LEU A 80 -16.55 -1.32 10.41
C LEU A 80 -16.42 -0.86 11.87
N GLU A 81 -15.22 -0.67 12.40
CA GLU A 81 -14.98 0.02 13.68
C GLU A 81 -15.32 1.50 13.59
N LEU A 82 -14.81 2.21 12.58
CA LEU A 82 -15.09 3.64 12.36
C LEU A 82 -16.59 3.93 12.19
N THR A 83 -17.35 3.04 11.54
CA THR A 83 -18.82 3.15 11.46
C THR A 83 -19.50 3.02 12.84
N ARG A 84 -18.92 2.28 13.79
CA ARG A 84 -19.40 2.22 15.20
C ARG A 84 -18.93 3.42 16.02
N GLU A 85 -17.77 3.99 15.70
CA GLU A 85 -17.25 5.25 16.26
C GLU A 85 -18.04 6.48 15.75
N GLY A 86 -18.97 6.31 14.80
CA GLY A 86 -19.87 7.36 14.31
C GLY A 86 -19.42 8.07 13.04
N PHE A 87 -18.38 7.59 12.36
CA PHE A 87 -17.90 8.13 11.09
C PHE A 87 -18.58 7.50 9.87
N ASN A 88 -18.42 8.15 8.71
CA ASN A 88 -18.74 7.65 7.38
C ASN A 88 -17.44 7.23 6.62
N PRO A 89 -16.88 6.03 6.88
CA PRO A 89 -15.58 5.63 6.35
C PRO A 89 -15.63 5.15 4.88
N LEU A 90 -14.69 5.65 4.10
CA LEU A 90 -14.30 5.11 2.79
C LEU A 90 -13.15 4.11 2.93
N VAL A 91 -13.12 3.02 2.15
CA VAL A 91 -11.97 2.10 2.09
C VAL A 91 -11.26 2.20 0.74
N LEU A 92 -9.93 2.36 0.77
CA LEU A 92 -9.09 2.22 -0.42
C LEU A 92 -9.03 0.76 -0.88
N ASN A 93 -9.62 0.44 -2.03
CA ASN A 93 -9.26 -0.75 -2.79
C ASN A 93 -7.95 -0.46 -3.55
N MET A 94 -6.87 -1.18 -3.21
CA MET A 94 -5.57 -1.10 -3.88
C MET A 94 -5.60 -1.84 -5.24
N ALA A 95 -6.40 -1.31 -6.16
CA ALA A 95 -6.93 -2.02 -7.31
C ALA A 95 -5.88 -2.41 -8.36
N SER A 96 -6.14 -3.47 -9.11
CA SER A 96 -5.42 -3.76 -10.34
C SER A 96 -5.89 -2.85 -11.47
N ALA A 97 -4.96 -2.16 -12.12
CA ALA A 97 -5.27 -1.22 -13.21
C ALA A 97 -6.00 -1.90 -14.39
N THR A 98 -5.73 -3.18 -14.66
CA THR A 98 -6.18 -3.89 -15.87
C THR A 98 -7.26 -4.96 -15.61
N ASN A 99 -7.50 -5.33 -14.35
CA ASN A 99 -8.34 -6.47 -13.99
C ASN A 99 -9.24 -6.11 -12.79
N ALA A 100 -10.56 -6.01 -13.02
CA ALA A 100 -11.53 -5.92 -11.94
C ALA A 100 -11.35 -7.04 -10.91
N GLY A 101 -10.99 -6.69 -9.67
CA GLY A 101 -10.75 -7.67 -8.61
C GLY A 101 -9.42 -8.41 -8.73
N GLY A 102 -8.46 -7.94 -9.53
CA GLY A 102 -7.15 -8.56 -9.69
C GLY A 102 -7.24 -10.04 -10.09
N GLY A 103 -6.73 -10.92 -9.23
CA GLY A 103 -6.79 -12.37 -9.36
C GLY A 103 -7.85 -13.06 -8.50
N TYR A 104 -8.93 -12.39 -8.07
CA TYR A 104 -9.86 -12.90 -7.04
C TYR A 104 -10.51 -14.25 -7.40
N LYS A 105 -11.06 -14.38 -8.62
CA LYS A 105 -11.56 -15.64 -9.20
C LYS A 105 -10.51 -16.75 -9.27
N ASN A 106 -9.22 -16.38 -9.30
CA ASN A 106 -8.09 -17.30 -9.34
C ASN A 106 -7.52 -17.64 -7.94
N GLY A 107 -8.15 -17.14 -6.86
CA GLY A 107 -7.74 -17.38 -5.48
C GLY A 107 -6.52 -16.57 -5.03
N ALA A 108 -6.17 -15.47 -5.70
CA ALA A 108 -5.07 -14.59 -5.28
C ALA A 108 -5.36 -13.90 -3.92
N GLY A 109 -4.35 -13.29 -3.32
CA GLY A 109 -4.27 -13.05 -1.86
C GLY A 109 -3.93 -11.65 -1.39
N ALA A 110 -3.86 -10.66 -2.28
CA ALA A 110 -3.70 -9.26 -1.89
C ALA A 110 -5.04 -8.67 -1.39
N GLN A 111 -4.96 -7.41 -0.96
CA GLN A 111 -6.08 -6.68 -0.37
C GLN A 111 -7.30 -6.59 -1.30
N GLU A 112 -7.14 -6.28 -2.58
CA GLU A 112 -8.25 -6.26 -3.55
C GLU A 112 -9.01 -7.59 -3.60
N GLU A 113 -8.30 -8.72 -3.65
CA GLU A 113 -8.95 -10.03 -3.71
C GLU A 113 -9.64 -10.42 -2.39
N ASN A 114 -9.16 -9.92 -1.25
CA ASN A 114 -9.82 -10.08 0.05
C ASN A 114 -11.15 -9.31 0.09
N LEU A 115 -11.14 -8.05 -0.38
CA LEU A 115 -12.35 -7.21 -0.48
C LEU A 115 -13.39 -7.83 -1.43
N PHE A 116 -12.99 -8.31 -2.60
CA PHE A 116 -13.87 -8.97 -3.57
C PHE A 116 -14.39 -10.35 -3.10
N ARG A 117 -13.72 -11.03 -2.16
CA ARG A 117 -14.25 -12.23 -1.48
C ARG A 117 -15.34 -11.92 -0.47
N ARG A 118 -15.31 -10.74 0.16
CA ARG A 118 -16.19 -10.36 1.28
C ARG A 118 -17.39 -9.51 0.89
N THR A 119 -17.36 -8.93 -0.31
CA THR A 119 -18.32 -7.90 -0.75
C THR A 119 -18.88 -8.18 -2.15
N ASN A 120 -19.86 -7.38 -2.58
CA ASN A 120 -20.33 -7.38 -3.97
C ASN A 120 -19.56 -6.45 -4.91
N LEU A 121 -18.33 -6.01 -4.60
CA LEU A 121 -17.52 -5.14 -5.47
C LEU A 121 -17.39 -5.66 -6.92
N TYR A 122 -17.44 -6.98 -7.13
CA TYR A 122 -17.48 -7.55 -8.48
C TYR A 122 -18.69 -7.09 -9.31
N GLN A 123 -19.85 -6.83 -8.69
CA GLN A 123 -21.04 -6.32 -9.39
C GLN A 123 -20.86 -4.87 -9.85
N TYR A 124 -20.08 -4.06 -9.13
CA TYR A 124 -19.70 -2.70 -9.53
C TYR A 124 -18.72 -2.75 -10.71
N HIS A 125 -17.59 -3.47 -10.53
CA HIS A 125 -16.47 -3.39 -11.46
C HIS A 125 -16.58 -4.30 -12.71
N GLU A 126 -17.22 -5.47 -12.63
CA GLU A 126 -17.29 -6.37 -13.80
C GLU A 126 -18.37 -5.96 -14.80
N ARG A 127 -19.50 -5.41 -14.34
CA ARG A 127 -20.57 -4.90 -15.23
C ARG A 127 -20.05 -3.77 -16.14
N ASN A 128 -19.27 -2.86 -15.57
CA ASN A 128 -18.73 -1.69 -16.25
C ASN A 128 -17.29 -1.88 -16.77
N LYS A 129 -16.79 -3.13 -16.81
CA LYS A 129 -15.38 -3.42 -17.07
C LYS A 129 -14.88 -2.85 -18.40
N LYS A 130 -15.72 -2.86 -19.44
CA LYS A 130 -15.39 -2.38 -20.78
C LYS A 130 -15.00 -0.89 -20.80
N ASP A 131 -15.63 -0.09 -19.95
CA ASP A 131 -15.60 1.37 -20.03
C ASP A 131 -14.76 2.01 -18.91
N TRP A 132 -14.49 1.26 -17.83
CA TRP A 132 -13.66 1.69 -16.69
C TRP A 132 -12.23 1.11 -16.68
N TYR A 133 -11.93 0.07 -17.47
CA TYR A 133 -10.62 -0.59 -17.48
C TYR A 133 -9.92 -0.45 -18.86
N PRO A 134 -8.60 -0.12 -18.89
CA PRO A 134 -7.73 0.09 -17.74
C PRO A 134 -8.05 1.37 -16.95
N ILE A 135 -7.97 1.29 -15.61
CA ILE A 135 -8.18 2.45 -14.73
C ILE A 135 -7.08 3.48 -15.05
N PRO A 136 -7.42 4.73 -15.43
CA PRO A 136 -6.45 5.73 -15.86
C PRO A 136 -5.39 6.04 -14.80
N LEU A 137 -4.23 6.56 -15.23
CA LEU A 137 -3.07 6.77 -14.35
C LEU A 137 -3.38 7.69 -13.16
N LEU A 138 -4.22 8.72 -13.34
CA LEU A 138 -4.67 9.58 -12.23
C LEU A 138 -6.14 9.33 -11.85
N GLY A 139 -6.77 8.31 -12.43
CA GLY A 139 -8.18 7.99 -12.24
C GLY A 139 -8.48 7.07 -11.05
N GLY A 140 -9.76 6.74 -10.91
CA GLY A 140 -10.29 5.82 -9.92
C GLY A 140 -11.77 5.51 -10.13
N VAL A 141 -12.31 4.57 -9.37
CA VAL A 141 -13.74 4.25 -9.34
C VAL A 141 -14.25 4.40 -7.90
N TYR A 142 -15.37 5.10 -7.73
CA TYR A 142 -16.11 5.15 -6.47
C TYR A 142 -17.24 4.12 -6.47
N CYS A 143 -17.33 3.34 -5.40
CA CYS A 143 -18.33 2.29 -5.20
C CYS A 143 -19.02 2.54 -3.85
N PRO A 144 -20.15 3.29 -3.80
CA PRO A 144 -20.84 3.58 -2.55
C PRO A 144 -21.43 2.32 -1.93
N ASN A 145 -21.45 2.23 -0.60
CA ASN A 145 -22.28 1.30 0.17
C ASN A 145 -22.24 -0.18 -0.28
N ALA A 146 -21.10 -0.67 -0.78
CA ALA A 146 -20.97 -2.06 -1.21
C ALA A 146 -21.22 -3.02 -0.04
N THR A 147 -22.06 -4.02 -0.27
CA THR A 147 -22.57 -4.92 0.76
C THR A 147 -21.51 -5.92 1.18
N VAL A 148 -21.14 -5.90 2.46
CA VAL A 148 -20.24 -6.85 3.12
C VAL A 148 -21.05 -8.01 3.68
N ILE A 149 -20.71 -9.24 3.31
CA ILE A 149 -21.40 -10.45 3.76
C ILE A 149 -20.48 -11.51 4.41
N ARG A 150 -19.17 -11.27 4.51
CA ARG A 150 -18.22 -12.20 5.17
C ARG A 150 -17.22 -11.51 6.10
N SER A 151 -16.77 -12.28 7.09
CA SER A 151 -15.69 -11.96 8.02
C SER A 151 -14.30 -11.91 7.35
N SER A 152 -13.25 -11.71 8.15
CA SER A 152 -11.85 -11.65 7.73
C SER A 152 -11.29 -13.01 7.26
N GLU A 153 -10.09 -13.05 6.67
CA GLU A 153 -9.44 -14.33 6.31
C GLU A 153 -9.04 -15.14 7.56
N GLN A 154 -8.71 -14.44 8.64
CA GLN A 154 -8.43 -14.99 9.96
C GLN A 154 -9.67 -15.72 10.52
N GLU A 155 -10.85 -15.12 10.39
CA GLU A 155 -12.16 -15.72 10.68
C GLU A 155 -12.69 -16.59 9.52
N LYS A 156 -11.78 -17.13 8.71
CA LYS A 156 -12.03 -18.10 7.62
C LYS A 156 -13.05 -17.65 6.57
N TYR A 157 -13.29 -16.35 6.45
CA TYR A 157 -14.34 -15.77 5.61
C TYR A 157 -15.75 -16.35 5.89
N GLU A 158 -16.08 -16.69 7.13
CA GLU A 158 -17.45 -17.07 7.49
C GLU A 158 -18.47 -15.99 7.09
N PHE A 159 -19.69 -16.40 6.70
CA PHE A 159 -20.77 -15.45 6.43
C PHE A 159 -21.13 -14.68 7.70
N LEU A 160 -21.54 -13.41 7.56
CA LEU A 160 -22.00 -12.58 8.68
C LEU A 160 -23.48 -12.82 8.97
N GLU A 161 -23.93 -12.90 10.23
CA GLU A 161 -25.37 -12.97 10.50
C GLU A 161 -26.12 -11.66 10.17
N VAL A 162 -25.42 -10.53 10.19
CA VAL A 162 -25.96 -9.22 9.81
C VAL A 162 -25.05 -8.61 8.73
N PRO A 163 -25.52 -8.51 7.47
CA PRO A 163 -24.82 -7.78 6.41
C PRO A 163 -24.47 -6.35 6.84
N LYS A 164 -23.37 -5.83 6.29
CA LYS A 164 -22.94 -4.43 6.49
C LYS A 164 -22.78 -3.76 5.13
N VAL A 165 -22.65 -2.44 5.11
CA VAL A 165 -22.33 -1.65 3.92
C VAL A 165 -21.14 -0.76 4.23
N ILE A 166 -20.23 -0.62 3.27
CA ILE A 166 -19.04 0.25 3.33
C ILE A 166 -18.80 0.78 1.92
N SER A 167 -18.47 2.06 1.77
CA SER A 167 -18.05 2.62 0.48
C SER A 167 -16.58 2.31 0.19
N PHE A 168 -16.24 2.18 -1.08
CA PHE A 168 -14.87 1.92 -1.54
C PHE A 168 -14.44 2.92 -2.62
N VAL A 169 -13.14 3.23 -2.65
CA VAL A 169 -12.48 3.90 -3.78
C VAL A 169 -11.39 3.00 -4.34
N ALA A 170 -11.50 2.65 -5.61
CA ALA A 170 -10.55 1.79 -6.32
C ALA A 170 -9.57 2.66 -7.12
N VAL A 171 -8.31 2.69 -6.68
CA VAL A 171 -7.21 3.35 -7.39
C VAL A 171 -6.04 2.39 -7.48
N ALA A 172 -5.47 2.22 -8.67
CA ALA A 172 -4.30 1.37 -8.86
C ALA A 172 -3.01 2.08 -8.44
N ALA A 173 -2.06 1.37 -7.83
CA ALA A 173 -0.71 1.90 -7.60
C ALA A 173 0.16 1.84 -8.86
N MET A 174 1.32 2.50 -8.88
CA MET A 174 2.32 2.25 -9.92
C MET A 174 2.86 0.81 -9.77
N ARG A 175 2.84 0.02 -10.84
CA ARG A 175 3.30 -1.38 -10.82
C ARG A 175 4.78 -1.47 -11.17
N ARG A 176 5.63 -1.82 -10.21
CA ARG A 176 7.09 -1.91 -10.32
C ARG A 176 7.71 -0.63 -10.91
N PRO A 177 7.50 0.54 -10.26
CA PRO A 177 8.06 1.82 -10.70
C PRO A 177 9.60 1.80 -10.68
N LYS A 178 10.22 2.80 -11.33
CA LYS A 178 11.67 3.00 -11.25
C LYS A 178 12.07 3.37 -9.81
N ILE A 179 12.74 2.44 -9.14
CA ILE A 179 13.40 2.65 -7.85
C ILE A 179 14.82 3.14 -8.12
N ILE A 180 15.29 4.06 -7.28
CA ILE A 180 16.67 4.55 -7.19
C ILE A 180 17.14 4.47 -5.73
N LYS A 181 18.43 4.72 -5.48
CA LYS A 181 18.91 5.03 -4.13
C LYS A 181 18.92 6.54 -3.91
N ASP A 182 18.61 6.99 -2.70
CA ASP A 182 18.79 8.40 -2.30
C ASP A 182 20.18 8.67 -1.71
N GLN A 183 20.37 9.88 -1.17
CA GLN A 183 21.65 10.33 -0.59
C GLN A 183 22.10 9.52 0.63
N SER A 184 21.19 8.83 1.32
CA SER A 184 21.51 7.91 2.42
C SER A 184 21.79 6.48 1.94
N GLY A 185 21.59 6.20 0.65
CA GLY A 185 21.71 4.86 0.06
C GLY A 185 20.44 4.03 0.12
N GLU A 186 19.34 4.57 0.67
CA GLU A 186 18.06 3.90 0.84
C GLU A 186 17.21 3.86 -0.44
N PHE A 187 16.37 2.83 -0.56
CA PHE A 187 15.55 2.61 -1.76
C PHE A 187 14.33 3.53 -1.80
N THR A 188 14.24 4.35 -2.84
CA THR A 188 13.17 5.31 -3.06
C THR A 188 12.65 5.32 -4.50
N LEU A 189 11.42 5.79 -4.70
CA LEU A 189 10.89 6.11 -6.03
C LEU A 189 11.71 7.23 -6.71
N SER A 190 11.83 7.15 -8.05
CA SER A 190 12.39 8.24 -8.87
C SER A 190 11.54 9.53 -8.79
N PRO A 191 12.07 10.72 -9.14
CA PRO A 191 11.34 11.98 -9.03
C PRO A 191 10.00 11.98 -9.77
N GLU A 192 9.95 11.39 -10.95
CA GLU A 192 8.76 11.28 -11.80
C GLU A 192 7.71 10.37 -11.14
N ALA A 193 8.15 9.21 -10.62
CA ALA A 193 7.30 8.28 -9.90
C ALA A 193 6.77 8.86 -8.58
N LYS A 194 7.57 9.68 -7.86
CA LYS A 194 7.11 10.46 -6.70
C LYS A 194 6.01 11.45 -7.09
N THR A 195 6.19 12.22 -8.17
CA THR A 195 5.18 13.16 -8.66
C THR A 195 3.88 12.47 -9.04
N ILE A 196 3.93 11.42 -9.88
CA ILE A 196 2.74 10.63 -10.24
C ILE A 196 2.04 10.08 -9.00
N THR A 197 2.81 9.55 -8.04
CA THR A 197 2.26 8.98 -6.79
C THR A 197 1.57 10.04 -5.93
N ARG A 198 2.11 11.27 -5.82
CA ARG A 198 1.41 12.38 -5.14
C ARG A 198 0.06 12.68 -5.78
N HIS A 199 -0.03 12.71 -7.11
CA HIS A 199 -1.32 12.89 -7.79
C HIS A 199 -2.26 11.69 -7.53
N LYS A 200 -1.78 10.45 -7.50
CA LYS A 200 -2.60 9.29 -7.11
C LYS A 200 -3.15 9.38 -5.68
N ILE A 201 -2.35 9.87 -4.73
CA ILE A 201 -2.78 10.09 -3.34
C ILE A 201 -3.88 11.16 -3.30
N ARG A 202 -3.73 12.28 -4.02
CA ARG A 202 -4.80 13.27 -4.19
C ARG A 202 -6.07 12.67 -4.79
N SER A 203 -5.97 11.80 -5.81
CA SER A 203 -7.14 11.11 -6.36
C SER A 203 -7.89 10.27 -5.33
N ILE A 204 -7.18 9.51 -4.49
CA ILE A 204 -7.78 8.71 -3.41
C ILE A 204 -8.51 9.61 -2.41
N LEU A 205 -7.84 10.68 -1.95
CA LEU A 205 -8.36 11.55 -0.89
C LEU A 205 -9.51 12.44 -1.39
N ASN A 206 -9.39 13.04 -2.59
CA ASN A 206 -10.42 13.92 -3.15
C ASN A 206 -11.72 13.19 -3.45
N ILE A 207 -11.66 12.01 -4.09
CA ILE A 207 -12.88 11.25 -4.48
C ILE A 207 -13.74 10.99 -3.24
N GLY A 208 -13.14 10.60 -2.11
CA GLY A 208 -13.92 10.41 -0.87
C GLY A 208 -14.54 11.67 -0.30
N LEU A 209 -13.80 12.79 -0.32
CA LEU A 209 -14.27 14.06 0.26
C LEU A 209 -15.40 14.69 -0.55
N ILE A 210 -15.41 14.54 -1.89
CA ILE A 210 -16.54 15.00 -2.72
C ILE A 210 -17.79 14.12 -2.56
N HIS A 211 -17.62 12.84 -2.24
CA HIS A 211 -18.72 11.93 -1.88
C HIS A 211 -19.12 12.00 -0.39
N GLY A 212 -18.64 12.99 0.36
CA GLY A 212 -19.09 13.25 1.73
C GLY A 212 -18.57 12.27 2.79
N HIS A 213 -17.48 11.55 2.51
CA HIS A 213 -16.80 10.75 3.52
C HIS A 213 -15.98 11.63 4.47
N ASP A 214 -16.23 11.52 5.77
CA ASP A 214 -15.47 12.21 6.82
C ASP A 214 -14.36 11.33 7.42
N ALA A 215 -14.33 10.04 7.10
CA ALA A 215 -13.23 9.15 7.42
C ALA A 215 -12.73 8.34 6.21
N ILE A 216 -11.45 7.95 6.23
CA ILE A 216 -10.88 7.04 5.23
C ILE A 216 -9.95 5.99 5.87
N VAL A 217 -10.04 4.76 5.35
CA VAL A 217 -9.12 3.66 5.65
C VAL A 217 -8.24 3.40 4.44
N LEU A 218 -6.96 3.74 4.60
CA LEU A 218 -5.86 3.52 3.68
C LEU A 218 -5.10 2.23 4.08
N SER A 219 -4.21 1.79 3.19
CA SER A 219 -3.26 0.69 3.41
C SER A 219 -1.91 1.04 2.79
N ALA A 220 -0.92 0.14 2.90
CA ALA A 220 0.41 0.31 2.32
C ALA A 220 0.38 0.28 0.77
N PHE A 221 -0.01 1.40 0.17
CA PHE A 221 -0.41 1.51 -1.22
C PHE A 221 0.68 1.02 -2.18
N GLY A 222 0.40 -0.05 -2.93
CA GLY A 222 1.33 -0.64 -3.89
C GLY A 222 2.57 -1.32 -3.31
N CYS A 223 2.69 -1.45 -1.99
CA CYS A 223 3.91 -1.91 -1.32
C CYS A 223 4.15 -3.43 -1.38
N GLY A 224 3.09 -4.22 -1.60
CA GLY A 224 3.18 -5.67 -1.80
C GLY A 224 3.59 -6.05 -3.22
N ALA A 225 2.74 -6.79 -3.95
CA ALA A 225 3.05 -7.32 -5.30
C ALA A 225 3.43 -6.27 -6.38
N TYR A 226 3.20 -4.98 -6.11
CA TYR A 226 3.53 -3.85 -6.99
C TYR A 226 4.90 -3.22 -6.67
N GLY A 227 5.55 -3.56 -5.54
CA GLY A 227 6.95 -3.22 -5.25
C GLY A 227 7.25 -1.73 -5.07
N ASN A 228 6.35 -0.95 -4.46
CA ASN A 228 6.64 0.43 -4.06
C ASN A 228 7.35 0.44 -2.69
N PRO A 229 8.47 1.17 -2.48
CA PRO A 229 9.16 1.19 -1.18
C PRO A 229 8.26 1.80 -0.08
N PRO A 230 7.92 1.10 1.01
CA PRO A 230 6.92 1.57 1.98
C PRO A 230 7.34 2.87 2.67
N SER A 231 8.62 3.03 3.01
CA SER A 231 9.16 4.27 3.60
C SER A 231 8.95 5.49 2.70
N THR A 232 9.01 5.31 1.37
CA THR A 232 8.67 6.36 0.40
C THR A 232 7.17 6.58 0.32
N MET A 233 6.36 5.52 0.30
CA MET A 233 4.90 5.66 0.27
C MET A 233 4.36 6.37 1.52
N ALA A 234 4.87 6.05 2.70
CA ALA A 234 4.57 6.73 3.95
C ALA A 234 4.97 8.21 3.90
N GLN A 235 6.17 8.54 3.38
CA GLN A 235 6.60 9.93 3.12
C GLN A 235 5.60 10.68 2.25
N LEU A 236 5.17 10.10 1.12
CA LEU A 236 4.31 10.79 0.16
C LEU A 236 2.87 10.96 0.68
N PHE A 237 2.36 10.02 1.48
CA PHE A 237 1.10 10.22 2.21
C PHE A 237 1.23 11.31 3.28
N TYR A 238 2.30 11.27 4.08
CA TYR A 238 2.56 12.27 5.11
C TYR A 238 2.65 13.68 4.52
N GLU A 239 3.46 13.86 3.46
CA GLU A 239 3.59 15.12 2.74
C GLU A 239 2.22 15.66 2.35
N ILE A 240 1.47 14.92 1.53
CA ILE A 240 0.18 15.38 0.99
C ILE A 240 -0.83 15.67 2.09
N ILE A 241 -0.94 14.82 3.12
CA ILE A 241 -1.85 15.06 4.25
C ILE A 241 -1.44 16.34 5.01
N SER A 242 -0.14 16.49 5.32
CA SER A 242 0.41 17.64 6.06
C SER A 242 0.25 19.00 5.36
N THR A 243 0.19 19.00 4.02
CA THR A 243 0.13 20.23 3.22
C THR A 243 -1.26 20.56 2.67
N GLU A 244 -2.10 19.56 2.39
CA GLU A 244 -3.34 19.77 1.62
C GLU A 244 -4.60 19.31 2.35
N TYR A 245 -4.48 18.46 3.38
CA TYR A 245 -5.61 17.86 4.10
C TYR A 245 -5.47 18.04 5.62
N ALA A 246 -4.78 19.11 6.03
CA ALA A 246 -4.37 19.38 7.41
C ALA A 246 -5.50 19.68 8.40
N GLY A 247 -6.62 20.24 7.93
CA GLY A 247 -7.63 20.81 8.82
C GLY A 247 -7.05 22.00 9.60
N GLY A 248 -7.44 22.16 10.85
CA GLY A 248 -6.84 23.13 11.79
C GLY A 248 -7.13 24.60 11.46
N GLY A 249 -8.24 24.90 10.77
CA GLY A 249 -8.54 26.28 10.35
C GLY A 249 -9.90 26.48 9.67
N GLU A 250 -10.30 27.75 9.59
CA GLU A 250 -11.51 28.24 8.92
C GLU A 250 -11.29 28.48 7.41
N ASN A 251 -12.37 28.52 6.63
CA ASN A 251 -12.38 28.82 5.18
C ASN A 251 -11.51 27.89 4.31
N LEU A 252 -11.10 26.74 4.84
CA LEU A 252 -10.27 25.74 4.19
C LEU A 252 -11.08 24.82 3.26
N PRO A 253 -10.45 24.20 2.24
CA PRO A 253 -11.05 23.06 1.54
C PRO A 253 -11.35 21.91 2.51
N LYS A 254 -12.47 21.22 2.32
CA LYS A 254 -12.96 20.13 3.18
C LYS A 254 -11.90 19.04 3.42
N THR A 255 -11.80 18.56 4.65
CA THR A 255 -10.81 17.55 5.10
C THR A 255 -11.47 16.35 5.77
N TYR A 256 -10.69 15.31 6.04
CA TYR A 256 -11.15 14.15 6.80
C TYR A 256 -11.08 14.45 8.30
N ARG A 257 -12.06 13.99 9.08
CA ARG A 257 -12.01 13.96 10.54
C ARG A 257 -11.16 12.80 11.05
N HIS A 258 -11.09 11.69 10.30
CA HIS A 258 -10.27 10.52 10.67
C HIS A 258 -9.57 9.87 9.47
N ILE A 259 -8.27 9.57 9.59
CA ILE A 259 -7.48 8.81 8.61
C ILE A 259 -6.84 7.60 9.30
N SER A 260 -7.25 6.38 8.94
CA SER A 260 -6.61 5.15 9.41
C SER A 260 -5.74 4.54 8.31
N PHE A 261 -4.47 4.24 8.58
CA PHE A 261 -3.68 3.31 7.79
C PHE A 261 -3.81 1.92 8.42
N ALA A 262 -4.67 1.08 7.85
CA ALA A 262 -4.82 -0.32 8.24
C ALA A 262 -3.89 -1.18 7.39
N ILE A 263 -2.87 -1.75 8.02
CA ILE A 263 -1.78 -2.48 7.36
C ILE A 263 -1.57 -3.81 8.11
N PHE A 264 -1.36 -4.90 7.38
CA PHE A 264 -0.72 -6.11 7.89
C PHE A 264 0.49 -6.42 7.01
N ASP A 265 1.49 -7.09 7.59
CA ASP A 265 2.59 -7.63 6.82
C ASP A 265 2.28 -9.04 6.34
N ASP A 266 2.13 -9.16 5.02
CA ASP A 266 1.91 -10.42 4.31
C ASP A 266 3.24 -11.03 3.84
N ASN A 267 3.17 -12.16 3.14
CA ASN A 267 4.33 -12.82 2.54
C ASN A 267 5.04 -12.00 1.43
N ASN A 268 4.70 -10.71 1.24
CA ASN A 268 5.44 -9.77 0.40
C ASN A 268 6.28 -8.74 1.19
N ALA A 269 6.15 -8.69 2.51
CA ALA A 269 7.08 -7.99 3.41
C ALA A 269 8.49 -8.60 3.37
N SER A 270 9.46 -7.92 4.02
CA SER A 270 10.86 -8.39 4.20
C SER A 270 11.63 -8.65 2.89
N LYS A 271 11.34 -7.89 1.83
CA LYS A 271 12.04 -7.95 0.54
C LYS A 271 13.14 -6.89 0.46
N THR A 272 14.02 -6.96 -0.54
CA THR A 272 15.15 -6.02 -0.71
C THR A 272 14.75 -4.53 -0.78
N HIS A 273 13.55 -4.21 -1.27
CA HIS A 273 12.98 -2.85 -1.31
C HIS A 273 12.04 -2.53 -0.12
N ASN A 274 11.94 -3.47 0.83
CA ASN A 274 11.02 -3.46 1.97
C ASN A 274 11.57 -4.36 3.11
N PRO A 275 12.74 -4.03 3.71
CA PRO A 275 13.38 -4.90 4.69
C PRO A 275 12.72 -4.87 6.08
N GLU A 276 11.93 -3.84 6.38
CA GLU A 276 11.27 -3.62 7.68
C GLU A 276 9.78 -4.00 7.72
N GLY A 277 9.23 -4.51 6.60
CA GLY A 277 7.80 -4.68 6.42
C GLY A 277 7.08 -3.39 6.02
N ASN A 278 5.82 -3.52 5.66
CA ASN A 278 4.95 -2.41 5.28
C ASN A 278 4.47 -1.61 6.49
N LEU A 279 4.26 -2.26 7.64
CA LEU A 279 3.68 -1.62 8.83
C LEU A 279 4.65 -0.63 9.48
N LEU A 280 5.87 -1.07 9.79
CA LEU A 280 6.82 -0.30 10.59
C LEU A 280 7.23 1.05 9.96
N PRO A 281 7.47 1.17 8.63
CA PRO A 281 7.76 2.46 8.00
C PRO A 281 6.61 3.47 8.08
N PHE A 282 5.35 3.01 8.06
CA PHE A 282 4.19 3.89 8.29
C PHE A 282 4.11 4.27 9.77
N GLN A 283 4.27 3.33 10.71
CA GLN A 283 4.31 3.63 12.15
C GLN A 283 5.39 4.67 12.47
N LYS A 284 6.64 4.47 12.03
CA LYS A 284 7.74 5.42 12.21
C LYS A 284 7.43 6.81 11.66
N ARG A 285 6.74 6.90 10.52
CA ARG A 285 6.42 8.17 9.86
C ARG A 285 5.33 8.97 10.57
N PHE A 286 4.31 8.30 11.11
CA PHE A 286 3.17 8.94 11.76
C PHE A 286 3.22 8.86 13.31
N ALA A 287 4.34 8.40 13.89
CA ALA A 287 4.52 8.22 15.34
C ALA A 287 4.27 9.50 16.15
N ASN A 288 4.64 10.65 15.61
CA ASN A 288 4.48 11.97 16.24
C ASN A 288 3.23 12.72 15.71
N GLY A 289 2.27 12.00 15.11
CA GLY A 289 1.17 12.62 14.36
C GLY A 289 1.65 13.18 13.02
N VAL A 290 1.18 14.38 12.66
CA VAL A 290 1.60 15.13 11.47
C VAL A 290 1.90 16.58 11.85
N GLU A 291 3.05 17.09 11.43
CA GLU A 291 3.41 18.50 11.57
C GLU A 291 2.72 19.31 10.47
N TYR A 292 1.59 19.95 10.80
CA TYR A 292 0.85 20.78 9.85
C TYR A 292 1.60 22.08 9.56
N LYS A 293 1.93 22.31 8.29
CA LYS A 293 2.65 23.51 7.84
C LYS A 293 1.65 24.51 7.32
N GLN A 294 1.51 25.66 8.00
CA GLN A 294 0.70 26.78 7.51
C GLN A 294 1.23 27.25 6.14
N ILE A 295 0.49 26.96 5.06
CA ILE A 295 0.90 27.35 3.71
C ILE A 295 0.41 28.76 3.40
N ASN A 296 1.24 29.74 3.72
CA ASN A 296 1.11 31.09 3.20
C ASN A 296 1.26 31.05 1.66
N ASN A 297 0.12 31.14 0.96
CA ASN A 297 -0.07 31.12 -0.50
C ASN A 297 0.01 29.75 -1.21
N VAL A 298 -1.09 28.99 -1.19
CA VAL A 298 -1.28 27.72 -1.95
C VAL A 298 -1.52 27.95 -3.46
N ALA A 299 -1.99 29.13 -3.87
CA ALA A 299 -2.62 29.35 -5.19
C ALA A 299 -1.72 29.05 -6.40
N THR A 300 -0.41 29.25 -6.31
CA THR A 300 0.48 29.30 -7.48
C THR A 300 0.92 27.91 -7.98
N THR A 301 1.03 26.92 -7.10
CA THR A 301 1.66 25.62 -7.42
C THR A 301 0.72 24.65 -8.15
N ILE A 302 -0.59 24.75 -7.92
CA ILE A 302 -1.58 23.80 -8.47
C ILE A 302 -1.70 23.97 -10.00
N TYR A 303 -1.84 25.23 -10.47
CA TYR A 303 -2.08 25.53 -11.89
C TYR A 303 -0.86 25.37 -12.79
N SER A 304 0.36 25.52 -12.27
CA SER A 304 1.59 25.34 -13.07
C SER A 304 1.86 23.88 -13.47
N THR A 305 1.41 22.93 -12.64
CA THR A 305 1.75 21.51 -12.80
C THR A 305 0.69 20.73 -13.59
N SER A 306 -0.57 21.18 -13.59
CA SER A 306 -1.67 20.52 -14.33
C SER A 306 -1.43 20.50 -15.84
N ASN A 307 -1.00 21.63 -16.41
CA ASN A 307 -0.91 21.81 -17.86
C ASN A 307 0.21 20.93 -18.46
N ALA A 308 1.36 20.84 -17.78
CA ALA A 308 2.51 20.06 -18.23
C ALA A 308 2.28 18.53 -18.24
N LEU A 309 1.18 18.02 -17.67
CA LEU A 309 0.85 16.60 -17.63
C LEU A 309 -0.16 16.18 -18.72
N GLN A 310 -1.09 17.05 -19.15
CA GLN A 310 -2.03 16.72 -20.23
C GLN A 310 -1.30 16.44 -21.56
N ASP A 311 -0.26 17.23 -21.88
CA ASP A 311 0.57 17.00 -23.06
C ASP A 311 1.36 15.69 -22.99
N ASN A 312 1.70 15.23 -21.78
CA ASN A 312 2.49 14.02 -21.56
C ASN A 312 1.67 12.72 -21.51
N GLU A 313 0.36 12.75 -21.21
CA GLU A 313 -0.49 11.56 -21.36
C GLU A 313 -0.49 11.05 -22.82
N SER A 314 -0.45 11.98 -23.78
CA SER A 314 -0.36 11.70 -25.22
C SER A 314 0.93 10.98 -25.68
N SER A 315 2.02 11.08 -24.91
CA SER A 315 3.30 10.42 -25.19
C SER A 315 3.44 9.12 -24.38
N ALA A 316 3.04 9.12 -23.10
CA ALA A 316 3.12 7.97 -22.22
C ALA A 316 2.29 6.76 -22.72
N HIS A 317 1.06 7.00 -23.21
CA HIS A 317 0.18 5.94 -23.70
C HIS A 317 0.78 5.14 -24.88
N LYS A 318 1.63 5.76 -25.70
CA LYS A 318 2.32 5.06 -26.80
C LYS A 318 3.37 4.08 -26.26
N ASN A 319 4.11 4.48 -25.23
CA ASN A 319 5.21 3.69 -24.68
C ASN A 319 4.76 2.43 -23.92
N GLU A 320 3.62 2.45 -23.22
CA GLU A 320 3.09 1.23 -22.57
C GLU A 320 2.50 0.21 -23.57
N VAL A 321 1.91 0.68 -24.67
CA VAL A 321 1.39 -0.21 -25.72
C VAL A 321 2.51 -0.88 -26.50
N TYR A 322 3.57 -0.15 -26.87
CA TYR A 322 4.70 -0.72 -27.62
C TYR A 322 5.51 -1.73 -26.82
N ARG A 323 5.66 -1.55 -25.50
CA ARG A 323 6.49 -2.44 -24.66
C ARG A 323 5.91 -3.84 -24.45
N ASN A 324 4.67 -4.08 -24.88
CA ASN A 324 4.00 -5.39 -24.83
C ASN A 324 3.88 -6.07 -26.21
N LYS A 325 4.63 -5.62 -27.24
CA LYS A 325 4.54 -6.17 -28.61
C LYS A 325 5.87 -6.55 -29.29
N THR A 326 7.00 -6.49 -28.59
CA THR A 326 8.32 -6.86 -29.13
C THR A 326 9.04 -7.92 -28.28
N SER A 327 8.44 -9.11 -28.24
CA SER A 327 9.20 -10.36 -28.09
C SER A 327 9.33 -11.01 -29.46
N ASN A 328 10.23 -10.49 -30.29
CA ASN A 328 10.98 -11.20 -31.33
C ASN A 328 11.90 -10.23 -32.10
N ASN A 329 12.99 -10.81 -32.65
CA ASN A 329 13.93 -10.26 -33.63
C ASN A 329 15.01 -9.23 -33.22
N ASP A 330 16.25 -9.63 -33.55
CA ASP A 330 17.35 -8.87 -34.16
C ASP A 330 18.22 -7.90 -33.33
N GLN A 331 19.23 -8.53 -32.72
CA GLN A 331 20.68 -8.24 -32.81
C GLN A 331 21.20 -6.95 -33.48
N ARG A 332 22.36 -6.48 -32.94
CA ARG A 332 23.30 -5.45 -33.48
C ARG A 332 22.75 -4.00 -33.41
N LYS A 333 23.49 -2.99 -32.93
CA LYS A 333 24.95 -2.79 -32.90
C LYS A 333 25.45 -2.13 -31.60
N GLN A 334 26.76 -2.20 -31.38
CA GLN A 334 27.50 -1.35 -30.45
C GLN A 334 27.63 0.08 -31.03
N ASN A 335 27.71 1.11 -30.17
CA ASN A 335 29.02 1.71 -29.87
C ASN A 335 29.03 2.77 -28.75
N GLN A 336 30.24 2.89 -28.21
CA GLN A 336 30.81 3.89 -27.31
C GLN A 336 30.19 5.30 -27.32
N TYR A 337 30.14 5.92 -26.14
CA TYR A 337 30.90 7.15 -25.88
C TYR A 337 31.47 7.12 -24.46
N GLN A 338 32.50 7.93 -24.20
CA GLN A 338 33.46 7.74 -23.11
C GLN A 338 33.72 9.06 -22.36
N HIS A 339 34.13 8.98 -21.09
CA HIS A 339 34.70 10.04 -20.24
C HIS A 339 33.90 11.34 -20.00
N TYR A 340 33.77 11.71 -18.72
CA TYR A 340 34.72 12.67 -18.13
C TYR A 340 34.93 12.38 -16.63
N GLU A 341 36.12 12.69 -16.11
CA GLU A 341 36.51 12.43 -14.72
C GLU A 341 36.45 13.71 -13.85
N ARG A 342 36.30 13.48 -12.54
CA ARG A 342 36.83 14.26 -11.39
C ARG A 342 36.86 15.80 -11.47
N ARG A 343 36.27 16.41 -10.43
CA ARG A 343 37.07 17.01 -9.33
C ARG A 343 36.26 17.07 -8.05
N GLY A 344 36.89 16.78 -6.92
CA GLY A 344 36.26 16.84 -5.59
C GLY A 344 36.62 18.13 -4.85
N GLY A 345 35.75 18.55 -3.95
CA GLY A 345 36.02 19.57 -2.94
C GLY A 345 35.83 18.95 -1.55
N ASN A 346 36.85 19.02 -0.71
CA ASN A 346 36.85 18.40 0.62
C ASN A 346 36.60 19.47 1.69
N SER A 347 35.73 19.21 2.66
CA SER A 347 35.55 20.07 3.83
C SER A 347 34.98 19.28 5.00
N GLN A 348 35.73 19.26 6.11
CA GLN A 348 35.29 18.72 7.40
C GLN A 348 34.79 19.87 8.27
N PHE A 349 33.78 19.63 9.11
CA PHE A 349 33.53 20.43 10.31
C PHE A 349 33.06 19.53 11.47
N HIS A 350 33.20 20.03 12.70
CA HIS A 350 33.20 19.19 13.90
C HIS A 350 31.84 18.95 14.56
N SER A 351 31.83 17.86 15.34
CA SER A 351 30.81 17.49 16.32
C SER A 351 30.45 18.61 17.31
N SER A 352 29.18 18.61 17.74
CA SER A 352 28.85 18.90 19.13
C SER A 352 27.76 17.92 19.61
N ASN A 353 27.88 17.44 20.85
CA ASN A 353 26.93 16.51 21.46
C ASN A 353 25.92 17.27 22.33
N ASN A 354 24.68 16.76 22.45
CA ASN A 354 24.01 16.81 23.76
C ASN A 354 22.97 15.70 24.01
N SER A 355 22.67 15.51 25.30
CA SER A 355 21.71 14.56 25.88
C SER A 355 20.25 15.04 25.73
N ARG A 356 19.16 14.25 25.83
CA ARG A 356 18.80 12.80 26.02
C ARG A 356 17.26 12.71 25.81
N GLN A 357 16.44 11.65 25.94
CA GLN A 357 16.45 10.20 26.24
C GLN A 357 15.07 9.68 25.70
N MET A 358 14.77 8.44 25.28
CA MET A 358 15.45 7.14 25.12
C MET A 358 15.05 6.55 23.74
N THR A 359 15.51 5.34 23.38
CA THR A 359 15.00 4.55 22.24
C THR A 359 14.87 3.06 22.59
N LEU A 360 14.03 2.32 21.85
CA LEU A 360 14.12 0.85 21.79
C LEU A 360 15.43 0.48 21.10
N THR A 361 16.41 -0.02 21.87
CA THR A 361 17.72 -0.40 21.35
C THR A 361 17.63 -1.69 20.54
N SER A 362 17.83 -1.61 19.22
CA SER A 362 18.08 -2.78 18.38
C SER A 362 19.46 -3.37 18.71
N PHE A 363 19.48 -4.65 19.07
CA PHE A 363 20.71 -5.32 19.48
C PHE A 363 21.41 -5.93 18.27
N TYR A 364 22.36 -5.18 17.70
CA TYR A 364 23.21 -5.69 16.62
C TYR A 364 24.41 -6.47 17.17
N PRO A 365 24.83 -7.57 16.51
CA PRO A 365 26.10 -8.23 16.82
C PRO A 365 27.28 -7.30 16.49
N THR A 366 28.36 -7.43 17.26
CA THR A 366 29.67 -6.89 16.86
C THR A 366 30.18 -7.60 15.60
N GLN A 367 31.12 -6.99 14.87
CA GLN A 367 31.71 -7.60 13.67
C GLN A 367 32.41 -8.95 13.98
N ASP A 368 32.98 -9.10 15.18
CA ASP A 368 33.57 -10.36 15.62
C ASP A 368 32.50 -11.45 15.85
N GLN A 369 31.45 -11.15 16.61
CA GLN A 369 30.31 -12.07 16.80
C GLN A 369 29.63 -12.44 15.48
N LEU A 370 29.55 -11.49 14.55
CA LEU A 370 29.02 -11.70 13.21
C LEU A 370 29.90 -12.68 12.42
N CYS A 371 31.22 -12.44 12.40
CA CYS A 371 32.22 -13.29 11.75
C CYS A 371 32.29 -14.70 12.35
N GLN A 372 32.19 -14.84 13.68
CA GLN A 372 32.16 -16.13 14.35
C GLN A 372 30.98 -16.99 13.87
N LEU A 373 29.79 -16.41 13.74
CA LEU A 373 28.59 -17.16 13.41
C LEU A 373 28.39 -17.36 11.90
N THR A 374 28.89 -16.46 11.04
CA THR A 374 28.94 -16.73 9.59
C THR A 374 29.95 -17.83 9.26
N LYS A 375 31.07 -17.93 9.99
CA LYS A 375 32.00 -19.09 9.94
C LYS A 375 31.40 -20.41 10.44
N MET A 376 30.25 -20.37 11.12
CA MET A 376 29.45 -21.56 11.45
C MET A 376 28.36 -21.83 10.41
N GLY A 377 28.44 -21.22 9.22
CA GLY A 377 27.50 -21.37 8.10
C GLY A 377 26.23 -20.54 8.20
N TYR A 378 25.96 -19.81 9.29
CA TYR A 378 24.73 -19.04 9.44
C TYR A 378 24.78 -17.71 8.67
N SER A 379 23.80 -17.49 7.79
CA SER A 379 23.74 -16.26 6.99
C SER A 379 23.64 -14.98 7.85
N GLU A 380 24.30 -13.91 7.40
CA GLU A 380 24.39 -12.62 8.10
C GLU A 380 23.03 -12.06 8.56
N PRO A 381 21.92 -12.16 7.79
CA PRO A 381 20.59 -11.73 8.24
C PRO A 381 20.04 -12.58 9.40
N ASN A 382 20.28 -13.90 9.38
CA ASN A 382 19.85 -14.80 10.45
C ASN A 382 20.62 -14.52 11.74
N VAL A 383 21.94 -14.27 11.67
CA VAL A 383 22.75 -13.87 12.84
C VAL A 383 22.26 -12.56 13.44
N LYS A 384 22.01 -11.53 12.62
CA LYS A 384 21.45 -10.25 13.07
C LYS A 384 20.07 -10.40 13.69
N ARG A 385 19.21 -11.26 13.14
CA ARG A 385 17.88 -11.57 13.69
C ARG A 385 17.97 -12.28 15.04
N ALA A 386 18.87 -13.27 15.17
CA ALA A 386 19.10 -14.02 16.39
C ALA A 386 19.55 -13.11 17.54
N PHE A 387 20.48 -12.18 17.27
CA PHE A 387 20.96 -11.19 18.24
C PHE A 387 19.85 -10.24 18.71
N ASN A 388 19.02 -9.75 17.79
CA ASN A 388 17.93 -8.84 18.14
C ASN A 388 16.85 -9.54 19.00
N MET A 389 16.48 -10.79 18.66
CA MET A 389 15.54 -11.61 19.44
C MET A 389 16.06 -11.91 20.85
N ASN A 390 17.37 -12.11 21.03
CA ASN A 390 18.00 -12.48 22.29
C ASN A 390 18.65 -11.29 23.02
N LYS A 391 18.28 -10.05 22.69
CA LYS A 391 18.77 -8.81 23.33
C LYS A 391 20.30 -8.72 23.41
N GLY A 392 20.99 -9.16 22.36
CA GLY A 392 22.45 -9.14 22.25
C GLY A 392 23.18 -10.29 22.96
N ASN A 393 22.47 -11.23 23.60
CA ASN A 393 23.09 -12.39 24.24
C ASN A 393 23.54 -13.43 23.18
N MET A 394 24.84 -13.77 23.19
CA MET A 394 25.48 -14.70 22.25
C MET A 394 24.95 -16.13 22.37
N GLU A 395 24.78 -16.66 23.59
CA GLU A 395 24.32 -18.04 23.81
C GLU A 395 22.86 -18.21 23.37
N GLY A 396 22.00 -17.23 23.68
CA GLY A 396 20.63 -17.18 23.20
C GLY A 396 20.55 -17.05 21.68
N ALA A 397 21.42 -16.24 21.06
CA ALA A 397 21.51 -16.14 19.61
C ALA A 397 21.94 -17.47 18.97
N VAL A 398 22.94 -18.16 19.52
CA VAL A 398 23.38 -19.49 19.05
C VAL A 398 22.28 -20.55 19.21
N ALA A 399 21.58 -20.57 20.35
CA ALA A 399 20.46 -21.47 20.58
C ALA A 399 19.30 -21.20 19.60
N TRP A 400 18.97 -19.91 19.38
CA TRP A 400 17.95 -19.52 18.41
C TRP A 400 18.31 -19.95 16.98
N LEU A 401 19.57 -19.72 16.55
CA LEU A 401 20.05 -20.15 15.23
C LEU A 401 19.88 -21.67 15.04
N LYS A 402 20.40 -22.48 15.98
CA LYS A 402 20.31 -23.95 15.96
C LYS A 402 18.89 -24.52 15.91
N SER A 403 17.85 -23.73 16.22
CA SER A 403 16.45 -24.16 16.20
C SER A 403 15.59 -23.45 15.14
N ASN A 404 16.11 -22.44 14.43
CA ASN A 404 15.32 -21.59 13.51
C ASN A 404 16.03 -21.28 12.17
N ALA A 405 17.27 -21.72 11.98
CA ALA A 405 18.02 -21.56 10.75
C ALA A 405 18.90 -22.79 10.49
N GLU A 406 18.96 -23.23 9.24
CA GLU A 406 19.97 -24.21 8.81
C GLU A 406 21.27 -23.46 8.45
N PRO A 407 22.46 -24.02 8.75
CA PRO A 407 23.72 -23.53 8.20
C PRO A 407 23.75 -23.75 6.68
N ASN A 408 24.36 -22.82 5.95
CA ASN A 408 24.77 -23.07 4.57
C ASN A 408 25.87 -24.15 4.55
N GLU A 409 25.97 -24.91 3.46
CA GLU A 409 27.12 -25.77 3.22
C GLU A 409 28.40 -24.92 3.02
N LEU A 410 29.53 -25.42 3.53
CA LEU A 410 30.84 -24.79 3.44
C LEU A 410 31.81 -25.70 2.67
N ASP A 411 32.72 -25.09 1.92
CA ASP A 411 33.76 -25.82 1.19
C ASP A 411 34.95 -26.23 2.10
N GLU A 412 35.96 -26.88 1.50
CA GLU A 412 37.16 -27.33 2.22
C GLU A 412 38.05 -26.18 2.76
N PHE A 413 37.77 -24.93 2.37
CA PHE A 413 38.44 -23.72 2.85
C PHE A 413 37.58 -22.93 3.86
N GLY A 414 36.33 -23.31 4.06
CA GLY A 414 35.38 -22.69 4.97
C GLY A 414 34.57 -21.54 4.37
N GLU A 415 34.56 -21.38 3.04
CA GLU A 415 33.70 -20.41 2.35
C GLU A 415 32.33 -21.01 2.03
N THR A 416 31.30 -20.16 1.91
CA THR A 416 29.92 -20.59 1.67
C THR A 416 29.73 -21.10 0.25
N ILE A 417 29.32 -22.36 0.11
CA ILE A 417 28.87 -22.92 -1.16
C ILE A 417 27.50 -22.33 -1.48
N TYR A 418 27.44 -21.52 -2.52
CA TYR A 418 26.18 -21.13 -3.16
C TYR A 418 25.92 -22.10 -4.33
N PRO A 419 24.77 -22.78 -4.40
CA PRO A 419 24.44 -23.60 -5.55
C PRO A 419 24.22 -22.71 -6.77
N ASP A 420 24.89 -23.02 -7.89
CA ASP A 420 24.63 -22.36 -9.16
C ASP A 420 23.19 -22.62 -9.61
N HIS A 421 22.46 -21.54 -9.92
CA HIS A 421 21.11 -21.60 -10.45
C HIS A 421 21.13 -21.49 -11.98
N ASP A 422 21.25 -22.65 -12.64
CA ASP A 422 20.96 -22.79 -14.07
C ASP A 422 19.43 -22.69 -14.34
N ASP A 423 19.06 -21.79 -15.26
CA ASP A 423 17.79 -21.56 -15.98
C ASP A 423 16.42 -21.72 -15.25
#